data_AF-A0A928WYP1-F1
#
_entry.id   AF-A0A928WYP1-F1
#
_cell.length_a   1.000
_cell.length_b   1.000
_cell.length_c   1.000
_cell.angle_alpha   90.00
_cell.angle_beta   90.00
_cell.angle_gamma   90.00
#
_symmetry.space_group_name_H-M   'P 1'
#
loop_
_entity.id
_entity.type
_entity.pdbx_description
1 polymer ?
#
loop_
_entity_poly.entity_id
_entity_poly.type
_entity_poly.pdbx_seq_one_letter_code
_entity_poly.pdbx_strand_id
1 'polypeptide(L)'
;MSNPPQKSREFLVSAIATLAAGATVLVASVTYASTPIRQSLDGQNLDGQNLIRQDSDQDLAQIESIPPNTETDSEADSEADSETDSEIGIDRAPILIPGTSVSLQPPAGFVTADQFSGLVNPESLASIVIAELPAAAYTEFVSLFASTPEAVTSAFAERGIVLEVDTISNVLVNGNEVPLVKGIQTVGDTQVSKYFALFGGETSGENTILITFNVTEPASLSEEAIVNTIQSIQVAPALSIEQKVAELPFTFEVAPPFQVFDVLLGSTVLLSPNGEPSPSGEDPVIIIASSVSPIIAADLSAFDLATFSSQVLLETEGFTQANITTRSPTEFAGGEGYVIQASVADSTVFQYLRILPNNFYIRMLAAGNTEAIAELVPTIEAIQSSVEAKP
;
A
#
# COMPACT_ATOMS: atom_id res chain seq x y z
N MET A 1 -35.93 21.01 -7.46
CA MET A 1 -34.93 20.25 -8.24
C MET A 1 -33.80 19.95 -7.26
N SER A 2 -33.80 18.74 -6.69
CA SER A 2 -32.70 18.30 -5.82
C SER A 2 -31.49 17.99 -6.68
N ASN A 3 -30.31 18.47 -6.29
CA ASN A 3 -29.05 18.00 -6.87
C ASN A 3 -28.97 16.47 -6.73
N PRO A 4 -28.55 15.74 -7.77
CA PRO A 4 -28.21 14.33 -7.63
C PRO A 4 -26.95 14.19 -6.75
N PRO A 5 -26.75 13.05 -6.07
CA PRO A 5 -25.80 12.95 -4.97
C PRO A 5 -24.35 12.91 -5.48
N GLN A 6 -23.51 13.67 -4.79
CA GLN A 6 -22.06 13.86 -4.92
C GLN A 6 -21.21 12.60 -4.59
N LYS A 7 -21.85 11.43 -4.40
CA LYS A 7 -21.30 10.21 -3.78
C LYS A 7 -20.35 9.38 -4.67
N SER A 8 -20.34 9.63 -5.97
CA SER A 8 -19.60 8.88 -7.00
C SER A 8 -18.18 9.38 -7.21
N ARG A 9 -18.02 10.71 -7.23
CA ARG A 9 -16.72 11.36 -7.09
C ARG A 9 -16.11 10.99 -5.73
N GLU A 10 -16.92 10.90 -4.67
CA GLU A 10 -16.45 10.35 -3.39
C GLU A 10 -15.98 8.90 -3.55
N PHE A 11 -16.65 8.01 -4.28
CA PHE A 11 -16.15 6.64 -4.48
C PHE A 11 -14.78 6.59 -5.20
N LEU A 12 -14.60 7.34 -6.29
CA LEU A 12 -13.32 7.35 -7.02
C LEU A 12 -12.24 8.08 -6.22
N VAL A 13 -12.53 9.26 -5.67
CA VAL A 13 -11.60 10.06 -4.86
C VAL A 13 -11.25 9.36 -3.55
N SER A 14 -12.15 8.58 -2.95
CA SER A 14 -11.88 7.85 -1.71
C SER A 14 -11.22 6.50 -1.93
N ALA A 15 -11.46 5.82 -3.06
CA ALA A 15 -10.62 4.72 -3.51
C ALA A 15 -9.19 5.22 -3.85
N ILE A 16 -9.08 6.38 -4.53
CA ILE A 16 -7.81 7.08 -4.80
C ILE A 16 -7.12 7.50 -3.50
N ALA A 17 -7.85 8.03 -2.51
CA ALA A 17 -7.31 8.44 -1.21
C ALA A 17 -6.89 7.24 -0.36
N THR A 18 -7.67 6.15 -0.34
CA THR A 18 -7.33 4.91 0.33
C THR A 18 -6.09 4.27 -0.31
N LEU A 19 -5.94 4.31 -1.63
CA LEU A 19 -4.75 3.78 -2.31
C LEU A 19 -3.53 4.71 -2.10
N ALA A 20 -3.70 6.03 -2.23
CA ALA A 20 -2.60 7.00 -2.17
C ALA A 20 -2.10 7.30 -0.75
N ALA A 21 -2.97 7.18 0.26
CA ALA A 21 -2.63 7.39 1.66
C ALA A 21 -2.55 6.08 2.46
N GLY A 22 -3.18 5.01 1.98
CA GLY A 22 -3.18 3.67 2.57
C GLY A 22 -2.08 2.77 2.02
N ALA A 23 -0.90 3.32 1.71
CA ALA A 23 0.37 2.61 1.90
C ALA A 23 0.53 2.31 3.41
N THR A 24 -0.37 1.48 3.92
CA THR A 24 -0.42 1.00 5.28
C THR A 24 0.22 -0.36 5.23
N VAL A 25 1.24 -0.56 6.05
CA VAL A 25 1.75 -1.90 6.32
C VAL A 25 0.58 -2.71 6.89
N LEU A 26 0.01 -3.64 6.12
CA LEU A 26 -0.95 -4.58 6.69
C LEU A 26 -0.16 -5.55 7.58
N VAL A 27 -0.28 -5.34 8.89
CA VAL A 27 0.17 -6.31 9.89
C VAL A 27 -0.95 -7.31 10.11
N ALA A 28 -0.82 -8.51 9.54
CA ALA A 28 -1.78 -9.57 9.77
C ALA A 28 -1.59 -10.12 11.20
N SER A 29 -2.46 -9.70 12.11
CA SER A 29 -2.52 -10.28 13.46
C SER A 29 -3.28 -11.61 13.38
N VAL A 30 -2.57 -12.73 13.31
CA VAL A 30 -3.19 -14.06 13.37
C VAL A 30 -3.61 -14.36 14.81
N THR A 31 -4.77 -13.83 15.22
CA THR A 31 -5.39 -14.27 16.47
C THR A 31 -6.21 -15.53 16.18
N TYR A 32 -5.64 -16.71 16.44
CA TYR A 32 -6.39 -17.96 16.41
C TYR A 32 -7.43 -17.99 17.53
N ALA A 33 -8.65 -17.52 17.27
CA ALA A 33 -9.81 -17.87 18.07
C ALA A 33 -10.46 -19.12 17.46
N SER A 34 -9.92 -20.29 17.80
CA SER A 34 -10.57 -21.57 17.51
C SER A 34 -11.91 -21.66 18.24
N THR A 35 -12.98 -21.20 17.61
CA THR A 35 -14.35 -21.44 18.06
C THR A 35 -14.88 -22.64 17.27
N PRO A 36 -15.14 -23.79 17.91
CA PRO A 36 -15.69 -24.93 17.19
C PRO A 36 -17.15 -24.63 16.82
N ILE A 37 -17.42 -24.55 15.52
CA ILE A 37 -18.79 -24.63 15.00
C ILE A 37 -19.31 -26.03 15.35
N ARG A 38 -20.28 -26.09 16.27
CA ARG A 38 -21.03 -27.31 16.59
C ARG A 38 -21.77 -27.77 15.33
N GLN A 39 -21.23 -28.79 14.65
CA GLN A 39 -22.06 -29.66 13.83
C GLN A 39 -22.94 -30.50 14.74
N SER A 40 -24.25 -30.34 14.59
CA SER A 40 -25.26 -31.22 15.15
C SER A 40 -25.22 -32.55 14.39
N LEU A 41 -24.60 -33.56 14.96
CA LEU A 41 -24.78 -34.95 14.57
C LEU A 41 -24.94 -35.81 15.83
N ASP A 42 -26.14 -36.38 15.93
CA ASP A 42 -26.57 -37.60 16.58
C ASP A 42 -25.81 -38.12 17.81
N GLY A 43 -26.56 -38.16 18.92
CA GLY A 43 -26.17 -38.85 20.12
C GLY A 43 -25.95 -40.34 19.87
N GLN A 44 -24.72 -40.79 20.12
CA GLN A 44 -24.47 -42.13 20.62
C GLN A 44 -23.62 -42.08 21.88
N ASN A 45 -24.13 -42.85 22.83
CA ASN A 45 -23.72 -43.06 24.19
C ASN A 45 -22.48 -43.98 24.22
N LEU A 46 -21.39 -43.59 24.88
CA LEU A 46 -20.39 -44.54 25.39
C LEU A 46 -19.80 -44.04 26.71
N ASP A 47 -20.15 -44.78 27.76
CA ASP A 47 -19.47 -44.87 29.05
C ASP A 47 -18.00 -45.27 28.88
N GLY A 48 -17.16 -44.81 29.81
CA GLY A 48 -16.15 -45.71 30.39
C GLY A 48 -14.70 -45.22 30.49
N GLN A 49 -14.29 -44.96 31.73
CA GLN A 49 -13.05 -45.42 32.39
C GLN A 49 -11.69 -44.77 32.02
N ASN A 50 -11.02 -44.09 32.97
CA ASN A 50 -9.99 -44.62 33.91
C ASN A 50 -8.64 -44.86 33.17
N LEU A 51 -7.48 -44.24 33.46
CA LEU A 51 -6.62 -44.39 34.65
C LEU A 51 -5.23 -43.71 34.42
N ILE A 52 -4.59 -43.30 35.55
CA ILE A 52 -3.12 -43.34 35.87
C ILE A 52 -2.22 -42.25 35.22
N ARG A 53 -1.64 -41.29 35.99
CA ARG A 53 -0.39 -41.32 36.84
C ARG A 53 0.84 -41.80 36.03
N GLN A 54 2.05 -41.24 36.07
CA GLN A 54 2.84 -40.75 37.19
C GLN A 54 4.16 -40.12 36.65
N ASP A 55 4.68 -39.19 37.45
CA ASP A 55 6.03 -38.66 37.64
C ASP A 55 7.24 -39.35 36.99
N SER A 56 8.24 -38.55 36.61
CA SER A 56 9.57 -38.59 37.26
C SER A 56 10.48 -37.44 36.81
N ASP A 57 10.88 -36.64 37.81
CA ASP A 57 12.08 -35.80 37.87
C ASP A 57 13.38 -36.63 37.72
N GLN A 58 14.47 -35.89 37.43
CA GLN A 58 15.88 -36.08 37.81
C GLN A 58 16.82 -35.93 36.59
N ASP A 59 18.02 -35.36 36.65
CA ASP A 59 18.74 -34.43 37.54
C ASP A 59 20.17 -34.32 36.92
N LEU A 60 20.87 -33.20 37.15
CA LEU A 60 22.34 -33.02 37.15
C LEU A 60 23.14 -33.17 35.80
N ALA A 61 23.77 -32.15 35.21
CA ALA A 61 24.86 -31.23 35.63
C ALA A 61 26.30 -31.67 35.22
N GLN A 62 27.11 -30.66 34.85
CA GLN A 62 28.60 -30.59 34.84
C GLN A 62 29.36 -31.20 33.64
N ILE A 63 30.50 -30.73 33.11
CA ILE A 63 31.47 -29.60 33.27
C ILE A 63 32.39 -29.73 32.01
N GLU A 64 32.95 -28.64 31.46
CA GLU A 64 34.42 -28.53 31.22
C GLU A 64 34.84 -27.19 30.60
N SER A 65 35.83 -26.60 31.26
CA SER A 65 36.55 -25.37 30.99
C SER A 65 38.02 -25.71 30.74
N ILE A 66 38.67 -25.14 29.73
CA ILE A 66 40.15 -25.13 29.62
C ILE A 66 40.63 -23.74 29.15
N PRO A 67 41.80 -23.23 29.63
CA PRO A 67 42.09 -21.80 29.74
C PRO A 67 43.29 -21.38 28.84
N PRO A 68 44.10 -20.33 29.14
CA PRO A 68 44.55 -19.34 28.15
C PRO A 68 46.00 -19.58 27.68
N ASN A 69 46.46 -18.83 26.67
CA ASN A 69 47.90 -18.70 26.44
C ASN A 69 48.33 -17.31 25.98
N THR A 70 49.54 -17.00 26.42
CA THR A 70 50.26 -15.73 26.59
C THR A 70 50.79 -15.06 25.33
N GLU A 71 50.78 -13.73 25.39
CA GLU A 71 51.80 -12.73 25.01
C GLU A 71 52.96 -13.13 24.08
N THR A 72 53.13 -12.33 23.02
CA THR A 72 54.44 -11.86 22.54
C THR A 72 54.29 -10.44 21.97
N ASP A 73 55.13 -9.54 22.47
CA ASP A 73 55.35 -8.16 22.02
C ASP A 73 55.89 -8.10 20.57
N SER A 74 55.43 -7.10 19.82
CA SER A 74 56.28 -6.34 18.92
C SER A 74 55.64 -4.98 18.62
N GLU A 75 56.25 -3.93 19.18
CA GLU A 75 56.09 -2.53 18.75
C GLU A 75 56.57 -2.39 17.29
N ALA A 76 55.76 -1.77 16.43
CA ALA A 76 56.23 -1.06 15.25
C ALA A 76 55.16 -0.05 14.80
N ASP A 77 55.61 1.18 14.66
CA ASP A 77 54.89 2.37 14.25
C ASP A 77 54.02 2.18 12.99
N SER A 78 52.78 2.65 13.06
CA SER A 78 52.14 3.34 11.93
C SER A 78 51.02 4.23 12.45
N GLU A 79 51.32 5.52 12.57
CA GLU A 79 50.32 6.57 12.43
C GLU A 79 49.65 6.38 11.05
N ALA A 80 48.38 5.98 11.06
CA ALA A 80 47.51 6.05 9.91
C ALA A 80 46.11 6.39 10.44
N ASP A 81 45.65 7.55 10.01
CA ASP A 81 44.39 8.19 10.33
C ASP A 81 43.22 7.20 10.34
N SER A 82 42.67 6.94 11.54
CA SER A 82 41.30 6.47 11.66
C SER A 82 40.38 7.69 11.59
N GLU A 83 40.32 8.31 10.41
CA GLU A 83 39.19 9.17 10.09
C GLU A 83 37.97 8.28 9.89
N THR A 84 37.01 8.51 10.75
CA THR A 84 35.61 8.14 10.66
C THR A 84 35.07 8.32 9.24
N ASP A 85 34.74 7.22 8.56
CA ASP A 85 33.78 7.21 7.45
C ASP A 85 32.36 7.44 8.02
N SER A 86 32.15 8.65 8.51
CA SER A 86 30.86 9.31 8.47
C SER A 86 30.89 10.21 7.23
N GLU A 87 30.83 9.61 6.04
CA GLU A 87 30.63 10.36 4.80
C GLU A 87 29.20 10.91 4.78
N ILE A 88 29.12 12.18 5.13
CA ILE A 88 28.00 13.08 4.98
C ILE A 88 27.73 13.25 3.47
N GLY A 89 26.53 12.87 3.02
CA GLY A 89 25.90 13.35 1.79
C GLY A 89 26.67 13.13 0.49
N ILE A 90 26.68 11.89 -0.02
CA ILE A 90 27.00 11.69 -1.45
C ILE A 90 25.87 12.32 -2.28
N ASP A 91 26.24 13.36 -3.02
CA ASP A 91 25.48 14.05 -4.06
C ASP A 91 25.06 13.06 -5.17
N ARG A 92 24.02 12.27 -4.92
CA ARG A 92 23.45 11.36 -5.94
C ARG A 92 22.73 12.21 -6.99
N ALA A 93 23.03 11.98 -8.27
CA ALA A 93 22.31 12.66 -9.35
C ALA A 93 20.79 12.39 -9.24
N PRO A 94 19.93 13.37 -9.59
CA PRO A 94 18.49 13.13 -9.65
C PRO A 94 18.16 11.96 -10.58
N ILE A 95 17.22 11.12 -10.15
CA ILE A 95 16.70 9.99 -10.93
C ILE A 95 15.24 10.26 -11.30
N LEU A 96 14.84 9.86 -12.51
CA LEU A 96 13.43 9.83 -12.92
C LEU A 96 12.74 8.66 -12.21
N ILE A 97 11.59 8.91 -11.59
CA ILE A 97 10.81 7.89 -10.91
C ILE A 97 9.89 7.19 -11.93
N PRO A 98 10.02 5.86 -12.13
CA PRO A 98 9.22 5.11 -13.08
C PRO A 98 7.71 5.34 -12.91
N GLY A 99 7.01 5.47 -14.03
CA GLY A 99 5.57 5.72 -14.06
C GLY A 99 5.16 7.16 -13.75
N THR A 100 6.11 8.09 -13.56
CA THR A 100 5.82 9.48 -13.20
C THR A 100 6.59 10.49 -14.05
N SER A 101 6.17 11.75 -13.95
CA SER A 101 6.86 12.94 -14.43
C SER A 101 7.88 13.49 -13.43
N VAL A 102 8.08 12.83 -12.28
CA VAL A 102 8.92 13.34 -11.19
C VAL A 102 10.32 12.77 -11.27
N SER A 103 11.30 13.65 -11.15
CA SER A 103 12.67 13.28 -10.80
C SER A 103 13.10 13.91 -9.49
N LEU A 104 13.92 13.20 -8.71
CA LEU A 104 14.41 13.66 -7.41
C LEU A 104 15.76 13.02 -7.07
N GLN A 105 16.49 13.63 -6.15
CA GLN A 105 17.70 13.06 -5.56
C GLN A 105 17.31 12.07 -4.44
N PRO A 106 17.62 10.77 -4.57
CA PRO A 106 17.25 9.79 -3.55
C PRO A 106 17.97 10.07 -2.22
N PRO A 107 17.27 10.03 -1.08
CA PRO A 107 17.95 10.00 0.21
C PRO A 107 18.87 8.77 0.34
N ALA A 108 19.84 8.85 1.25
CA ALA A 108 20.78 7.75 1.48
C ALA A 108 20.05 6.43 1.81
N GLY A 109 20.52 5.33 1.21
CA GLY A 109 19.93 4.00 1.38
C GLY A 109 18.62 3.75 0.61
N PHE A 110 18.01 4.78 0.00
CA PHE A 110 16.84 4.59 -0.84
C PHE A 110 17.22 4.09 -2.25
N VAL A 111 16.38 3.21 -2.77
CA VAL A 111 16.41 2.67 -4.13
C VAL A 111 15.02 2.78 -4.75
N THR A 112 14.92 2.71 -6.08
CA THR A 112 13.63 2.67 -6.78
C THR A 112 12.80 1.48 -6.32
N ALA A 113 11.51 1.69 -6.07
CA ALA A 113 10.59 0.63 -5.73
C ALA A 113 10.11 -0.10 -7.00
N ASP A 114 10.04 -1.43 -6.93
CA ASP A 114 9.55 -2.25 -8.04
C ASP A 114 8.02 -2.35 -8.10
N GLN A 115 7.33 -2.00 -6.99
CA GLN A 115 5.90 -2.26 -6.81
C GLN A 115 5.02 -0.99 -6.89
N PHE A 116 5.64 0.19 -6.88
CA PHE A 116 4.95 1.47 -6.94
C PHE A 116 5.89 2.56 -7.47
N SER A 117 5.31 3.65 -7.96
CA SER A 117 6.02 4.86 -8.34
C SER A 117 6.62 5.54 -7.11
N GLY A 118 7.88 5.27 -6.83
CA GLY A 118 8.53 5.81 -5.66
C GLY A 118 9.87 5.17 -5.33
N LEU A 119 10.30 5.38 -4.08
CA LEU A 119 11.53 4.84 -3.52
C LEU A 119 11.24 4.06 -2.23
N VAL A 120 12.10 3.09 -1.92
CA VAL A 120 12.09 2.33 -0.67
C VAL A 120 13.50 2.25 -0.09
N ASN A 121 13.61 2.30 1.22
CA ASN A 121 14.80 1.89 1.94
C ASN A 121 14.59 0.45 2.44
N PRO A 122 15.32 -0.54 1.90
CA PRO A 122 15.09 -1.95 2.23
C PRO A 122 15.49 -2.31 3.67
N GLU A 123 16.34 -1.51 4.32
CA GLU A 123 16.80 -1.77 5.68
C GLU A 123 15.79 -1.29 6.73
N SER A 124 15.21 -0.11 6.53
CA SER A 124 14.28 0.50 7.48
C SER A 124 12.81 0.31 7.14
N LEU A 125 12.51 -0.12 5.91
CA LEU A 125 11.16 -0.15 5.32
C LEU A 125 10.53 1.25 5.16
N ALA A 126 11.31 2.32 5.28
CA ALA A 126 10.86 3.65 4.92
C ALA A 126 10.61 3.75 3.41
N SER A 127 9.65 4.58 3.01
CA SER A 127 9.25 4.71 1.60
C SER A 127 8.91 6.15 1.23
N ILE A 128 9.03 6.45 -0.05
CA ILE A 128 8.60 7.70 -0.68
C ILE A 128 7.68 7.31 -1.82
N VAL A 129 6.38 7.57 -1.70
CA VAL A 129 5.36 7.24 -2.69
C VAL A 129 4.97 8.50 -3.44
N ILE A 130 4.86 8.42 -4.76
CA ILE A 130 4.49 9.53 -5.62
C ILE A 130 3.14 9.24 -6.28
N ALA A 131 2.17 10.13 -6.05
CA ALA A 131 0.87 10.09 -6.70
C ALA A 131 0.74 11.28 -7.66
N GLU A 132 0.46 11.02 -8.93
CA GLU A 132 0.00 12.04 -9.86
C GLU A 132 -1.52 12.04 -9.89
N LEU A 133 -2.11 13.18 -9.54
CA LEU A 133 -3.54 13.38 -9.44
C LEU A 133 -4.02 14.34 -10.54
N PRO A 134 -5.32 14.33 -10.89
CA PRO A 134 -5.88 15.29 -11.83
C PRO A 134 -5.59 16.74 -11.42
N ALA A 135 -5.35 17.62 -12.39
CA ALA A 135 -5.06 19.05 -12.18
C ALA A 135 -6.03 19.73 -11.18
N ALA A 136 -7.31 19.35 -11.26
CA ALA A 136 -8.37 19.90 -10.42
C ALA A 136 -8.21 19.58 -8.92
N ALA A 137 -7.46 18.53 -8.55
CA ALA A 137 -7.24 18.14 -7.18
C ALA A 137 -6.36 19.15 -6.42
N TYR A 138 -5.47 19.88 -7.10
CA TYR A 138 -4.55 20.81 -6.45
C TYR A 138 -5.28 21.85 -5.60
N THR A 139 -6.34 22.47 -6.13
CA THR A 139 -7.10 23.52 -5.42
C THR A 139 -7.74 23.00 -4.14
N GLU A 140 -8.20 21.74 -4.13
CA GLU A 140 -8.75 21.10 -2.93
C GLU A 140 -7.65 20.86 -1.89
N PHE A 141 -6.54 20.22 -2.29
CA PHE A 141 -5.46 19.89 -1.38
C PHE A 141 -4.74 21.13 -0.83
N VAL A 142 -4.47 22.14 -1.65
CA VAL A 142 -3.81 23.37 -1.18
C VAL A 142 -4.68 24.13 -0.17
N SER A 143 -6.00 24.13 -0.38
CA SER A 143 -6.95 24.74 0.58
C SER A 143 -7.00 23.94 1.88
N LEU A 144 -6.98 22.62 1.79
CA LEU A 144 -6.92 21.74 2.95
C LEU A 144 -5.62 21.96 3.73
N PHE A 145 -4.47 21.99 3.05
CA PHE A 145 -3.16 22.16 3.66
C PHE A 145 -2.90 23.59 4.15
N ALA A 146 -3.76 24.55 3.81
CA ALA A 146 -3.76 25.89 4.42
C ALA A 146 -4.62 25.97 5.71
N SER A 147 -5.28 24.88 6.10
CA SER A 147 -6.14 24.81 7.30
C SER A 147 -5.35 24.44 8.57
N THR A 148 -6.02 24.28 9.71
CA THR A 148 -5.36 23.86 10.96
C THR A 148 -5.05 22.36 10.96
N PRO A 149 -4.05 21.89 11.75
CA PRO A 149 -3.76 20.45 11.90
C PRO A 149 -4.99 19.59 12.22
N GLU A 150 -5.90 20.08 13.06
CA GLU A 150 -7.12 19.36 13.45
C GLU A 150 -8.12 19.23 12.29
N ALA A 151 -8.22 20.27 11.44
CA ALA A 151 -9.06 20.24 10.25
C ALA A 151 -8.51 19.24 9.22
N VAL A 152 -7.18 19.23 9.02
CA VAL A 152 -6.51 18.28 8.12
C VAL A 152 -6.65 16.84 8.65
N THR A 153 -6.44 16.62 9.95
CA THR A 153 -6.69 15.33 10.63
C THR A 153 -8.11 14.84 10.39
N SER A 154 -9.11 15.71 10.58
CA SER A 154 -10.52 15.36 10.39
C SER A 154 -10.82 14.99 8.93
N ALA A 155 -10.30 15.77 7.96
CA ALA A 155 -10.51 15.52 6.54
C ALA A 155 -9.85 14.21 6.06
N PHE A 156 -8.69 13.85 6.61
CA PHE A 156 -8.06 12.55 6.37
C PHE A 156 -8.88 11.41 6.99
N ALA A 157 -9.35 11.57 8.23
CA ALA A 157 -10.17 10.56 8.90
C ALA A 157 -11.49 10.28 8.18
N GLU A 158 -12.13 11.31 7.60
CA GLU A 158 -13.32 11.16 6.75
C GLU A 158 -13.07 10.29 5.51
N ARG A 159 -11.81 10.20 5.05
CA ARG A 159 -11.36 9.38 3.92
C ARG A 159 -10.67 8.09 4.36
N GLY A 160 -10.94 7.64 5.60
CA GLY A 160 -10.40 6.40 6.16
C GLY A 160 -8.92 6.46 6.57
N ILE A 161 -8.30 7.65 6.56
CA ILE A 161 -6.87 7.83 6.89
C ILE A 161 -6.77 8.35 8.32
N VAL A 162 -6.47 7.46 9.26
CA VAL A 162 -6.26 7.83 10.66
C VAL A 162 -4.84 8.38 10.82
N LEU A 163 -4.69 9.69 10.61
CA LEU A 163 -3.43 10.43 10.73
C LEU A 163 -3.61 11.55 11.75
N GLU A 164 -2.81 11.54 12.81
CA GLU A 164 -2.70 12.67 13.74
C GLU A 164 -1.71 13.69 13.17
N VAL A 165 -2.20 14.84 12.70
CA VAL A 165 -1.35 15.88 12.11
C VAL A 165 -0.73 16.73 13.21
N ASP A 166 0.60 16.81 13.22
CA ASP A 166 1.38 17.59 14.19
C ASP A 166 1.69 18.99 13.66
N THR A 167 2.05 19.10 12.38
CA THR A 167 2.60 20.33 11.82
C THR A 167 2.24 20.47 10.36
N ILE A 168 1.95 21.72 9.98
CA ILE A 168 1.76 22.15 8.60
C ILE A 168 2.75 23.28 8.38
N SER A 169 3.56 23.16 7.33
CA SER A 169 4.65 24.08 7.00
C SER A 169 4.79 24.21 5.48
N ASN A 170 5.76 25.00 5.02
CA ASN A 170 6.10 25.12 3.60
C ASN A 170 7.59 24.86 3.40
N VAL A 171 7.92 24.20 2.29
CA VAL A 171 9.29 24.07 1.78
C VAL A 171 9.43 24.95 0.56
N LEU A 172 10.49 25.77 0.50
CA LEU A 172 10.76 26.60 -0.67
C LEU A 172 11.45 25.75 -1.75
N VAL A 173 10.81 25.60 -2.91
CA VAL A 173 11.35 24.89 -4.08
C VAL A 173 11.37 25.84 -5.25
N ASN A 174 12.57 26.19 -5.74
CA ASN A 174 12.76 27.13 -6.86
C ASN A 174 12.02 28.48 -6.69
N GLY A 175 11.89 28.95 -5.45
CA GLY A 175 11.20 30.21 -5.12
C GLY A 175 9.69 30.08 -4.87
N ASN A 176 9.11 28.89 -5.02
CA ASN A 176 7.70 28.62 -4.75
C ASN A 176 7.52 27.89 -3.42
N GLU A 177 6.42 28.17 -2.71
CA GLU A 177 6.05 27.46 -1.49
C GLU A 177 5.37 26.12 -1.83
N VAL A 178 5.94 25.03 -1.37
CA VAL A 178 5.38 23.68 -1.42
C VAL A 178 4.86 23.34 -0.02
N PRO A 179 3.53 23.19 0.17
CA PRO A 179 2.98 22.77 1.45
C PRO A 179 3.53 21.41 1.89
N LEU A 180 3.89 21.31 3.17
CA LEU A 180 4.39 20.11 3.83
C LEU A 180 3.57 19.84 5.10
N VAL A 181 2.82 18.75 5.11
CA VAL A 181 2.08 18.25 6.28
C VAL A 181 2.88 17.12 6.92
N LYS A 182 3.04 17.17 8.24
CA LYS A 182 3.66 16.12 9.06
C LYS A 182 2.64 15.59 10.06
N GLY A 183 2.58 14.28 10.20
CA GLY A 183 1.77 13.63 11.23
C GLY A 183 2.22 12.21 11.53
N ILE A 184 1.53 11.57 12.46
CA ILE A 184 1.79 10.20 12.89
C ILE A 184 0.57 9.34 12.59
N GLN A 185 0.81 8.19 11.98
CA GLN A 185 -0.18 7.13 11.84
C GLN A 185 0.21 5.96 12.72
N THR A 186 -0.73 5.49 13.54
CA THR A 186 -0.55 4.26 14.32
C THR A 186 -1.17 3.08 13.56
N VAL A 187 -0.38 2.04 13.30
CA VAL A 187 -0.79 0.81 12.62
C VAL A 187 -0.43 -0.38 13.51
N GLY A 188 -1.44 -0.99 14.13
CA GLY A 188 -1.21 -1.95 15.22
C GLY A 188 -0.41 -1.30 16.34
N ASP A 189 0.73 -1.90 16.71
CA ASP A 189 1.65 -1.36 17.71
C ASP A 189 2.78 -0.48 17.11
N THR A 190 2.75 -0.24 15.79
CA THR A 190 3.80 0.51 15.08
C THR A 190 3.37 1.95 14.84
N GLN A 191 4.24 2.91 15.14
CA GLN A 191 4.08 4.30 14.73
C GLN A 191 4.84 4.57 13.43
N VAL A 192 4.16 5.22 12.49
CA VAL A 192 4.71 5.64 11.20
C VAL A 192 4.59 7.16 11.12
N SER A 193 5.73 7.85 11.07
CA SER A 193 5.76 9.27 10.73
C SER A 193 5.46 9.44 9.26
N LYS A 194 4.46 10.25 8.93
CA LYS A 194 4.06 10.57 7.56
C LYS A 194 4.32 12.02 7.23
N TYR A 195 4.86 12.24 6.03
CA TYR A 195 5.03 13.57 5.48
C TYR A 195 4.35 13.65 4.11
N PHE A 196 3.57 14.69 3.86
CA PHE A 196 2.89 14.93 2.59
C PHE A 196 3.38 16.24 2.00
N ALA A 197 4.04 16.18 0.84
CA ALA A 197 4.42 17.35 0.06
C ALA A 197 3.50 17.47 -1.16
N LEU A 198 2.96 18.65 -1.40
CA LEU A 198 2.03 18.90 -2.51
C LEU A 198 2.65 19.83 -3.55
N PHE A 199 2.89 19.29 -4.75
CA PHE A 199 3.27 20.07 -5.92
C PHE A 199 2.04 20.29 -6.81
N GLY A 200 1.95 21.49 -7.38
CA GLY A 200 0.83 21.95 -8.18
C GLY A 200 1.03 23.39 -8.64
N GLY A 201 0.17 23.84 -9.55
CA GLY A 201 0.19 25.23 -10.03
C GLY A 201 1.55 25.61 -10.62
N GLU A 202 2.18 26.66 -10.10
CA GLU A 202 3.46 27.16 -10.65
C GLU A 202 4.64 26.18 -10.47
N THR A 203 4.54 25.19 -9.56
CA THR A 203 5.62 24.24 -9.28
C THR A 203 5.65 23.02 -10.19
N SER A 204 4.54 22.70 -10.86
CA SER A 204 4.37 21.49 -11.67
C SER A 204 3.49 21.70 -12.91
N GLY A 205 3.13 22.96 -13.21
CA GLY A 205 2.22 23.31 -14.30
C GLY A 205 0.80 22.80 -14.06
N GLU A 206 0.30 21.96 -14.97
CA GLU A 206 -1.05 21.39 -14.89
C GLU A 206 -1.12 20.11 -14.03
N ASN A 207 0.01 19.60 -13.52
CA ASN A 207 0.03 18.34 -12.76
C ASN A 207 -0.19 18.60 -11.27
N THR A 208 -1.06 17.83 -10.61
CA THR A 208 -1.08 17.75 -9.15
C THR A 208 -0.24 16.55 -8.72
N ILE A 209 0.75 16.73 -7.86
CA ILE A 209 1.60 15.65 -7.39
C ILE A 209 1.58 15.66 -5.86
N LEU A 210 1.16 14.54 -5.27
CA LEU A 210 1.24 14.29 -3.83
C LEU A 210 2.37 13.31 -3.56
N ILE A 211 3.33 13.72 -2.75
CA ILE A 211 4.47 12.89 -2.35
C ILE A 211 4.32 12.55 -0.88
N THR A 212 4.27 11.26 -0.59
CA THR A 212 4.08 10.72 0.75
C THR A 212 5.36 10.04 1.20
N PHE A 213 5.98 10.53 2.27
CA PHE A 213 7.07 9.84 2.95
C PHE A 213 6.48 9.02 4.10
N ASN A 214 6.78 7.73 4.15
CA ASN A 214 6.45 6.87 5.29
C ASN A 214 7.76 6.52 6.00
N VAL A 215 7.89 6.91 7.26
CA VAL A 215 9.10 6.70 8.07
C VAL A 215 8.75 5.90 9.32
N THR A 216 9.25 4.68 9.38
CA THR A 216 9.13 3.72 10.49
C THR A 216 10.29 3.87 11.47
N GLU A 217 10.06 3.53 12.75
CA GLU A 217 11.14 3.51 13.74
C GLU A 217 11.98 2.21 13.69
N PRO A 218 13.30 2.29 13.99
CA PRO A 218 14.07 3.52 14.21
C PRO A 218 14.25 4.32 12.91
N ALA A 219 13.98 5.62 12.96
CA ALA A 219 13.91 6.48 11.78
C ALA A 219 15.25 6.51 11.03
N SER A 220 15.30 5.89 9.84
CA SER A 220 16.47 5.98 8.95
C SER A 220 16.52 7.26 8.12
N LEU A 221 15.45 8.07 8.16
CA LEU A 221 15.29 9.27 7.35
C LEU A 221 15.01 10.47 8.25
N SER A 222 15.93 11.43 8.28
CA SER A 222 15.80 12.66 9.05
C SER A 222 14.87 13.66 8.36
N GLU A 223 14.28 14.59 9.12
CA GLU A 223 13.46 15.66 8.56
C GLU A 223 14.25 16.56 7.60
N GLU A 224 15.53 16.80 7.88
CA GLU A 224 16.44 17.50 6.97
C GLU A 224 16.58 16.76 5.63
N ALA A 225 16.75 15.44 5.65
CA ALA A 225 16.82 14.63 4.43
C ALA A 225 15.51 14.65 3.63
N ILE A 226 14.35 14.70 4.32
CA ILE A 226 13.03 14.87 3.68
C ILE A 226 12.95 16.23 2.97
N VAL A 227 13.31 17.31 3.65
CA VAL A 227 13.31 18.67 3.07
C VAL A 227 14.27 18.75 1.89
N ASN A 228 15.48 18.23 2.01
CA ASN A 228 16.46 18.21 0.91
C ASN A 228 15.94 17.40 -0.29
N THR A 229 15.28 16.27 -0.04
CA THR A 229 14.63 15.48 -1.10
C THR A 229 13.55 16.30 -1.79
N ILE A 230 12.69 16.97 -1.02
CA ILE A 230 11.61 17.83 -1.57
C ILE A 230 12.19 18.96 -2.43
N GLN A 231 13.27 19.59 -1.98
CA GLN A 231 13.96 20.66 -2.71
C GLN A 231 14.62 20.21 -4.02
N SER A 232 15.00 18.93 -4.10
CA SER A 232 15.62 18.36 -5.31
C SER A 232 14.63 18.04 -6.43
N ILE A 233 13.32 18.09 -6.15
CA ILE A 233 12.29 17.65 -7.08
C ILE A 233 12.25 18.51 -8.32
N GLN A 234 12.19 17.84 -9.47
CA GLN A 234 11.91 18.43 -10.76
C GLN A 234 10.74 17.69 -11.40
N VAL A 235 9.79 18.45 -11.92
CA VAL A 235 8.57 17.94 -12.55
C VAL A 235 8.62 18.19 -14.04
N ALA A 236 8.54 17.11 -14.82
CA ALA A 236 8.40 17.12 -16.26
C ALA A 236 6.91 17.18 -16.67
N PRO A 237 6.58 17.28 -17.97
CA PRO A 237 5.21 17.06 -18.43
C PRO A 237 4.69 15.67 -18.02
N ALA A 238 3.38 15.56 -17.77
CA ALA A 238 2.74 14.28 -17.42
C ALA A 238 2.96 13.22 -18.51
N LEU A 239 3.12 11.98 -18.06
CA LEU A 239 3.17 10.82 -18.95
C LEU A 239 1.80 10.52 -19.56
N SER A 240 1.79 9.97 -20.78
CA SER A 240 0.57 9.43 -21.37
C SER A 240 0.08 8.20 -20.59
N ILE A 241 -1.21 7.87 -20.72
CA ILE A 241 -1.79 6.67 -20.08
C ILE A 241 -1.03 5.41 -20.51
N GLU A 242 -0.66 5.29 -21.78
CA GLU A 242 0.09 4.13 -22.31
C GLU A 242 1.48 4.02 -21.67
N GLN A 243 2.16 5.16 -21.47
CA GLN A 243 3.45 5.19 -20.78
C GLN A 243 3.30 4.78 -19.32
N LYS A 244 2.27 5.26 -18.61
CA LYS A 244 2.00 4.86 -17.23
C LYS A 244 1.68 3.37 -17.12
N VAL A 245 0.87 2.83 -18.04
CA VAL A 245 0.51 1.40 -18.09
C VAL A 245 1.76 0.53 -18.32
N ALA A 246 2.71 0.96 -19.16
CA ALA A 246 3.92 0.19 -19.43
C ALA A 246 4.78 -0.05 -18.17
N GLU A 247 4.72 0.88 -17.21
CA GLU A 247 5.52 0.88 -15.97
C GLU A 247 4.88 0.07 -14.83
N LEU A 248 3.64 -0.41 -14.97
CA LEU A 248 2.97 -1.19 -13.92
C LEU A 248 3.74 -2.48 -13.58
N PRO A 249 3.69 -2.98 -12.33
CA PRO A 249 4.36 -4.22 -11.90
C PRO A 249 3.61 -5.50 -12.36
N PHE A 250 2.66 -5.35 -13.27
CA PHE A 250 1.90 -6.44 -13.86
C PHE A 250 1.52 -6.09 -15.30
N THR A 251 1.02 -7.08 -16.02
CA THR A 251 0.42 -6.93 -17.35
C THR A 251 -1.04 -7.37 -17.32
N PHE A 252 -1.81 -6.89 -18.28
CA PHE A 252 -3.21 -7.23 -18.47
C PHE A 252 -3.63 -6.89 -19.90
N GLU A 253 -4.68 -7.53 -20.39
CA GLU A 253 -5.35 -7.19 -21.64
C GLU A 253 -6.70 -6.54 -21.36
N VAL A 254 -6.99 -5.46 -22.09
CA VAL A 254 -8.28 -4.77 -22.02
C VAL A 254 -9.28 -5.48 -22.94
N ALA A 255 -10.50 -5.70 -22.46
CA ALA A 255 -11.60 -6.22 -23.27
C ALA A 255 -12.75 -5.20 -23.38
N PRO A 256 -13.33 -4.97 -24.58
CA PRO A 256 -14.47 -4.08 -24.75
C PRO A 256 -15.66 -4.46 -23.84
N PRO A 257 -16.40 -3.48 -23.28
CA PRO A 257 -16.33 -2.03 -23.55
C PRO A 257 -15.32 -1.25 -22.70
N PHE A 258 -14.54 -1.93 -21.85
CA PHE A 258 -13.62 -1.27 -20.93
C PHE A 258 -12.49 -0.56 -21.68
N GLN A 259 -12.07 0.58 -21.12
CA GLN A 259 -10.89 1.33 -21.54
C GLN A 259 -10.15 1.78 -20.28
N VAL A 260 -8.82 1.84 -20.36
CA VAL A 260 -8.02 2.46 -19.29
C VAL A 260 -8.29 3.96 -19.31
N PHE A 261 -8.63 4.52 -18.15
CA PHE A 261 -8.80 5.96 -18.01
C PHE A 261 -7.81 6.59 -17.04
N ASP A 262 -7.19 5.79 -16.16
CA ASP A 262 -6.15 6.29 -15.25
C ASP A 262 -5.21 5.20 -14.74
N VAL A 263 -4.04 5.63 -14.27
CA VAL A 263 -3.06 4.82 -13.55
C VAL A 263 -2.61 5.59 -12.31
N LEU A 264 -2.75 4.95 -11.14
CA LEU A 264 -2.46 5.56 -9.85
C LEU A 264 -1.24 4.89 -9.22
N LEU A 265 -0.36 5.71 -8.64
CA LEU A 265 0.79 5.29 -7.82
C LEU A 265 1.75 4.33 -8.52
N GLY A 266 1.69 4.21 -9.85
CA GLY A 266 2.43 3.21 -10.61
C GLY A 266 2.08 1.76 -10.26
N SER A 267 1.02 1.51 -9.49
CA SER A 267 0.67 0.19 -8.98
C SER A 267 -0.78 -0.19 -9.23
N THR A 268 -1.61 0.75 -9.70
CA THR A 268 -3.04 0.54 -9.93
C THR A 268 -3.45 1.05 -11.30
N VAL A 269 -4.22 0.27 -12.04
CA VAL A 269 -4.90 0.71 -13.26
C VAL A 269 -6.41 0.73 -13.05
N LEU A 270 -7.05 1.78 -13.57
CA LEU A 270 -8.49 1.97 -13.54
C LEU A 270 -9.07 1.84 -14.95
N LEU A 271 -10.10 1.01 -15.06
CA LEU A 271 -10.85 0.78 -16.29
C LEU A 271 -12.33 1.04 -16.06
N SER A 272 -12.98 1.61 -17.06
CA SER A 272 -14.43 1.79 -17.10
C SER A 272 -14.94 1.70 -18.54
N PRO A 273 -16.20 1.31 -18.78
CA PRO A 273 -16.80 1.34 -20.10
C PRO A 273 -16.66 2.72 -20.73
N ASN A 274 -16.08 2.79 -21.93
CA ASN A 274 -15.91 4.04 -22.69
C ASN A 274 -15.01 5.11 -22.03
N GLY A 275 -14.15 4.74 -21.08
CA GLY A 275 -13.19 5.65 -20.45
C GLY A 275 -13.64 6.15 -19.08
N GLU A 276 -13.37 7.42 -18.76
CA GLU A 276 -13.65 8.00 -17.43
C GLU A 276 -15.13 7.81 -17.05
N PRO A 277 -15.42 7.25 -15.87
CA PRO A 277 -16.80 6.99 -15.45
C PRO A 277 -17.56 8.30 -15.25
N SER A 278 -18.86 8.25 -15.50
CA SER A 278 -19.75 9.38 -15.35
C SER A 278 -19.83 9.86 -13.89
N PRO A 279 -20.12 11.15 -13.66
CA PRO A 279 -20.30 11.68 -12.33
C PRO A 279 -21.49 11.09 -11.57
N SER A 280 -22.31 10.17 -12.11
CA SER A 280 -23.33 9.47 -11.33
C SER A 280 -22.74 8.33 -10.48
N GLY A 281 -21.58 7.80 -10.88
CA GLY A 281 -20.93 6.63 -10.24
C GLY A 281 -21.68 5.33 -10.43
N GLU A 282 -22.58 5.29 -11.42
CA GLU A 282 -23.32 4.07 -11.76
C GLU A 282 -22.55 3.19 -12.75
N ASP A 283 -21.54 3.75 -13.43
CA ASP A 283 -20.75 3.03 -14.41
C ASP A 283 -19.90 1.94 -13.73
N PRO A 284 -19.90 0.72 -14.30
CA PRO A 284 -19.01 -0.34 -13.84
C PRO A 284 -17.54 0.10 -13.88
N VAL A 285 -16.78 -0.27 -12.86
CA VAL A 285 -15.34 -0.02 -12.79
C VAL A 285 -14.59 -1.33 -12.58
N ILE A 286 -13.43 -1.45 -13.23
CA ILE A 286 -12.44 -2.48 -12.91
C ILE A 286 -11.19 -1.77 -12.38
N ILE A 287 -10.68 -2.26 -11.26
CA ILE A 287 -9.46 -1.80 -10.61
C ILE A 287 -8.52 -3.00 -10.54
N ILE A 288 -7.35 -2.92 -11.15
CA ILE A 288 -6.28 -3.91 -10.97
C ILE A 288 -5.16 -3.22 -10.22
N ALA A 289 -4.79 -3.76 -9.05
CA ALA A 289 -3.84 -3.12 -8.14
C ALA A 289 -2.83 -4.14 -7.59
N SER A 290 -1.55 -3.79 -7.64
CA SER A 290 -0.50 -4.40 -6.83
C SER A 290 -0.39 -3.66 -5.49
N SER A 291 -0.13 -4.39 -4.41
CA SER A 291 0.10 -3.78 -3.11
C SER A 291 1.37 -2.94 -3.13
N VAL A 292 1.38 -1.84 -2.38
CA VAL A 292 2.54 -0.94 -2.29
C VAL A 292 3.44 -1.27 -1.10
N SER A 293 3.02 -2.22 -0.27
CA SER A 293 3.75 -2.76 0.86
C SER A 293 3.62 -4.29 0.88
N PRO A 294 4.64 -5.02 1.37
CA PRO A 294 4.53 -6.46 1.59
C PRO A 294 3.60 -6.75 2.78
N ILE A 295 2.97 -7.92 2.75
CA ILE A 295 2.28 -8.49 3.90
C ILE A 295 3.35 -8.85 4.94
N ILE A 296 3.22 -8.28 6.14
CA ILE A 296 4.06 -8.64 7.28
C ILE A 296 3.28 -9.64 8.13
N ALA A 297 3.60 -10.93 7.95
CA ALA A 297 3.06 -12.03 8.73
C ALA A 297 4.21 -12.94 9.20
N ALA A 298 4.15 -13.40 10.46
CA ALA A 298 5.18 -14.24 11.05
C ALA A 298 5.32 -15.62 10.36
N ASP A 299 4.25 -16.11 9.73
CA ASP A 299 4.25 -17.34 8.94
C ASP A 299 3.22 -17.25 7.80
N LEU A 300 3.71 -17.04 6.58
CA LEU A 300 2.85 -17.02 5.39
C LEU A 300 2.33 -18.41 4.98
N SER A 301 2.97 -19.49 5.45
CA SER A 301 2.50 -20.85 5.15
C SER A 301 1.24 -21.22 5.94
N ALA A 302 0.99 -20.54 7.06
CA ALA A 302 -0.24 -20.62 7.83
C ALA A 302 -1.30 -19.56 7.42
N PHE A 303 -1.01 -18.76 6.39
CA PHE A 303 -1.84 -17.64 6.00
C PHE A 303 -3.11 -18.10 5.29
N ASP A 304 -4.26 -17.84 5.90
CA ASP A 304 -5.55 -18.14 5.30
C ASP A 304 -5.90 -17.08 4.23
N LEU A 305 -5.62 -17.41 2.98
CA LEU A 305 -5.91 -16.58 1.82
C LEU A 305 -7.40 -16.17 1.73
N ALA A 306 -8.32 -17.04 2.16
CA ALA A 306 -9.75 -16.73 2.12
C ALA A 306 -10.12 -15.64 3.13
N THR A 307 -9.58 -15.75 4.35
CA THR A 307 -9.76 -14.75 5.40
C THR A 307 -9.12 -13.42 5.01
N PHE A 308 -7.88 -13.45 4.51
CA PHE A 308 -7.20 -12.23 4.07
C PHE A 308 -7.91 -11.54 2.91
N SER A 309 -8.32 -12.29 1.88
CA SER A 309 -9.08 -11.71 0.75
C SER A 309 -10.38 -11.06 1.25
N SER A 310 -11.06 -11.67 2.23
CA SER A 310 -12.26 -11.09 2.84
C SER A 310 -11.96 -9.80 3.63
N GLN A 311 -10.88 -9.77 4.40
CA GLN A 311 -10.44 -8.59 5.14
C GLN A 311 -10.10 -7.45 4.19
N VAL A 312 -9.27 -7.70 3.17
CA VAL A 312 -8.90 -6.69 2.16
C VAL A 312 -10.13 -6.08 1.49
N LEU A 313 -11.15 -6.89 1.17
CA LEU A 313 -12.40 -6.37 0.60
C LEU A 313 -13.15 -5.49 1.61
N LEU A 314 -13.34 -5.97 2.84
CA LEU A 314 -14.12 -5.28 3.87
C LEU A 314 -13.40 -4.07 4.48
N GLU A 315 -12.09 -3.95 4.33
CA GLU A 315 -11.32 -2.76 4.69
C GLU A 315 -11.27 -1.74 3.55
N THR A 316 -11.66 -2.14 2.34
CA THR A 316 -11.77 -1.20 1.22
C THR A 316 -12.97 -0.30 1.42
N GLU A 317 -12.74 1.01 1.38
CA GLU A 317 -13.81 2.00 1.49
C GLU A 317 -14.91 1.77 0.44
N GLY A 318 -16.17 1.98 0.84
CA GLY A 318 -17.33 1.65 0.02
C GLY A 318 -17.76 0.18 0.11
N PHE A 319 -16.89 -0.72 0.59
CA PHE A 319 -17.18 -2.16 0.74
C PHE A 319 -17.17 -2.66 2.18
N THR A 320 -17.02 -1.77 3.17
CA THR A 320 -17.03 -2.12 4.60
C THR A 320 -18.30 -2.81 5.08
N GLN A 321 -19.41 -2.62 4.36
CA GLN A 321 -20.70 -3.25 4.62
C GLN A 321 -21.08 -4.30 3.56
N ALA A 322 -20.14 -4.72 2.72
CA ALA A 322 -20.41 -5.69 1.68
C ALA A 322 -20.81 -7.04 2.28
N ASN A 323 -21.89 -7.61 1.77
CA ASN A 323 -22.34 -8.94 2.13
C ASN A 323 -21.68 -9.96 1.18
N ILE A 324 -20.69 -10.70 1.67
CA ILE A 324 -19.99 -11.71 0.88
C ILE A 324 -20.91 -12.92 0.65
N THR A 325 -21.22 -13.19 -0.62
CA THR A 325 -22.13 -14.25 -1.05
C THR A 325 -21.38 -15.51 -1.49
N THR A 326 -20.21 -15.34 -2.10
CA THR A 326 -19.40 -16.45 -2.63
C THR A 326 -17.94 -16.27 -2.26
N ARG A 327 -17.27 -17.39 -1.98
CA ARG A 327 -15.83 -17.48 -1.75
C ARG A 327 -15.32 -18.77 -2.38
N SER A 328 -14.28 -18.70 -3.22
CA SER A 328 -13.71 -19.88 -3.86
C SER A 328 -12.23 -19.68 -4.21
N PRO A 329 -11.40 -20.73 -4.16
CA PRO A 329 -10.12 -20.75 -4.86
C PRO A 329 -10.32 -20.51 -6.36
N THR A 330 -9.33 -19.90 -6.99
CA THR A 330 -9.27 -19.65 -8.45
C THR A 330 -7.82 -19.52 -8.90
N GLU A 331 -7.57 -19.59 -10.21
CA GLU A 331 -6.32 -19.07 -10.77
C GLU A 331 -6.45 -17.56 -11.00
N PHE A 332 -5.42 -16.80 -10.62
CA PHE A 332 -5.35 -15.36 -10.84
C PHE A 332 -3.90 -14.89 -10.90
N ALA A 333 -3.59 -13.94 -11.78
CA ALA A 333 -2.27 -13.33 -11.89
C ALA A 333 -1.11 -14.34 -12.10
N GLY A 334 -1.37 -15.46 -12.78
CA GLY A 334 -0.38 -16.52 -13.05
C GLY A 334 -0.15 -17.52 -11.91
N GLY A 335 -1.08 -17.68 -10.96
CA GLY A 335 -0.97 -18.69 -9.90
C GLY A 335 -2.22 -18.85 -9.05
N GLU A 336 -2.08 -19.53 -7.91
CA GLU A 336 -3.18 -19.77 -6.97
C GLU A 336 -3.66 -18.46 -6.33
N GLY A 337 -4.95 -18.19 -6.47
CA GLY A 337 -5.62 -17.01 -5.94
C GLY A 337 -6.97 -17.35 -5.33
N TYR A 338 -7.73 -16.31 -5.02
CA TYR A 338 -9.03 -16.42 -4.38
C TYR A 338 -10.01 -15.42 -4.97
N VAL A 339 -11.22 -15.89 -5.29
CA VAL A 339 -12.31 -15.05 -5.75
C VAL A 339 -13.35 -14.88 -4.64
N ILE A 340 -13.79 -13.63 -4.47
CA ILE A 340 -14.91 -13.24 -3.64
C ILE A 340 -15.96 -12.58 -4.52
N GLN A 341 -17.21 -12.98 -4.35
CA GLN A 341 -18.36 -12.22 -4.81
C GLN A 341 -19.08 -11.66 -3.59
N ALA A 342 -19.43 -10.38 -3.64
CA ALA A 342 -20.21 -9.72 -2.61
C ALA A 342 -21.23 -8.76 -3.20
N SER A 343 -22.23 -8.40 -2.40
CA SER A 343 -23.23 -7.38 -2.74
C SER A 343 -23.13 -6.21 -1.76
N VAL A 344 -23.23 -4.98 -2.26
CA VAL A 344 -23.35 -3.77 -1.43
C VAL A 344 -24.44 -2.87 -2.01
N ALA A 345 -25.51 -2.64 -1.24
CA ALA A 345 -26.74 -2.03 -1.75
C ALA A 345 -27.19 -2.72 -3.07
N ASP A 346 -27.36 -1.96 -4.15
CA ASP A 346 -27.77 -2.47 -5.47
C ASP A 346 -26.57 -2.87 -6.37
N SER A 347 -25.35 -2.87 -5.82
CA SER A 347 -24.12 -3.18 -6.54
C SER A 347 -23.61 -4.58 -6.25
N THR A 348 -22.98 -5.18 -7.26
CA THR A 348 -22.23 -6.44 -7.14
C THR A 348 -20.74 -6.12 -7.27
N VAL A 349 -19.92 -6.80 -6.48
CA VAL A 349 -18.46 -6.75 -6.59
C VAL A 349 -17.88 -8.16 -6.73
N PHE A 350 -16.93 -8.30 -7.66
CA PHE A 350 -16.00 -9.42 -7.73
C PHE A 350 -14.62 -8.94 -7.29
N GLN A 351 -13.98 -9.68 -6.38
CA GLN A 351 -12.57 -9.50 -6.04
C GLN A 351 -11.81 -10.77 -6.39
N TYR A 352 -10.78 -10.65 -7.21
CA TYR A 352 -9.74 -11.66 -7.37
C TYR A 352 -8.51 -11.19 -6.62
N LEU A 353 -7.85 -12.07 -5.87
CA LEU A 353 -6.64 -11.73 -5.12
C LEU A 353 -5.66 -12.89 -5.13
N ARG A 354 -4.38 -12.59 -5.33
CA ARG A 354 -3.28 -13.52 -5.20
C ARG A 354 -2.17 -12.88 -4.36
N ILE A 355 -1.58 -13.68 -3.46
CA ILE A 355 -0.32 -13.34 -2.79
C ILE A 355 0.84 -13.82 -3.65
N LEU A 356 1.80 -12.93 -3.87
CA LEU A 356 2.99 -13.17 -4.67
C LEU A 356 4.12 -13.75 -3.80
N PRO A 357 5.13 -14.42 -4.41
CA PRO A 357 6.24 -15.02 -3.66
C PRO A 357 7.09 -14.03 -2.84
N ASN A 358 7.06 -12.73 -3.18
CA ASN A 358 7.74 -11.65 -2.48
C ASN A 358 6.87 -11.01 -1.37
N ASN A 359 5.75 -11.66 -1.01
CA ASN A 359 4.80 -11.25 0.02
C ASN A 359 3.97 -10.02 -0.32
N PHE A 360 4.09 -9.48 -1.52
CA PHE A 360 3.11 -8.53 -2.05
C PHE A 360 1.85 -9.28 -2.46
N TYR A 361 0.76 -8.55 -2.72
CA TYR A 361 -0.42 -9.14 -3.34
C TYR A 361 -0.84 -8.32 -4.54
N ILE A 362 -1.44 -8.99 -5.51
CA ILE A 362 -2.16 -8.37 -6.61
C ILE A 362 -3.63 -8.68 -6.45
N ARG A 363 -4.48 -7.68 -6.72
CA ARG A 363 -5.93 -7.84 -6.73
C ARG A 363 -6.56 -7.22 -7.96
N MET A 364 -7.70 -7.77 -8.35
CA MET A 364 -8.60 -7.15 -9.31
C MET A 364 -9.99 -7.03 -8.67
N LEU A 365 -10.55 -5.82 -8.65
CA LEU A 365 -11.92 -5.55 -8.26
C LEU A 365 -12.73 -5.20 -9.51
N ALA A 366 -13.90 -5.80 -9.68
CA ALA A 366 -14.90 -5.38 -10.66
C ALA A 366 -16.18 -5.06 -9.91
N ALA A 367 -16.66 -3.81 -9.97
CA ALA A 367 -17.80 -3.35 -9.22
C ALA A 367 -18.73 -2.48 -10.06
N GLY A 368 -20.03 -2.53 -9.79
CA GLY A 368 -21.04 -1.73 -10.48
C GLY A 368 -22.45 -2.19 -10.14
N ASN A 369 -23.44 -1.56 -10.76
CA ASN A 369 -24.83 -2.00 -10.65
C ASN A 369 -24.96 -3.51 -10.95
N THR A 370 -25.76 -4.23 -10.16
CA THR A 370 -25.88 -5.69 -10.26
C THR A 370 -26.29 -6.17 -11.64
N GLU A 371 -27.21 -5.50 -12.33
CA GLU A 371 -27.65 -5.88 -13.67
C GLU A 371 -26.51 -5.66 -14.69
N ALA A 372 -25.85 -4.51 -14.64
CA ALA A 372 -24.73 -4.19 -15.52
C ALA A 372 -23.56 -5.15 -15.33
N ILE A 373 -23.22 -5.49 -14.08
CA ILE A 373 -22.15 -6.45 -13.77
C ILE A 373 -22.50 -7.85 -14.27
N ALA A 374 -23.75 -8.29 -14.14
CA ALA A 374 -24.18 -9.60 -14.63
C ALA A 374 -23.98 -9.76 -16.14
N GLU A 375 -24.20 -8.71 -16.92
CA GLU A 375 -23.96 -8.70 -18.37
C GLU A 375 -22.46 -8.69 -18.72
N LEU A 376 -21.63 -8.12 -17.85
CA LEU A 376 -20.19 -7.95 -18.06
C LEU A 376 -19.34 -9.11 -17.52
N VAL A 377 -19.93 -10.11 -16.85
CA VAL A 377 -19.17 -11.25 -16.28
C VAL A 377 -18.19 -11.88 -17.28
N PRO A 378 -18.57 -12.24 -18.52
CA PRO A 378 -17.62 -12.83 -19.46
C PRO A 378 -16.44 -11.91 -19.80
N THR A 379 -16.69 -10.59 -19.87
CA THR A 379 -15.64 -9.58 -20.13
C THR A 379 -14.73 -9.40 -18.92
N ILE A 380 -15.29 -9.40 -17.71
CA ILE A 380 -14.55 -9.34 -16.45
C ILE A 380 -13.64 -10.56 -16.33
N GLU A 381 -14.14 -11.76 -16.59
CA GLU A 381 -13.36 -13.01 -16.58
C GLU A 381 -12.25 -13.00 -17.64
N ALA A 382 -12.52 -12.47 -18.84
CA ALA A 382 -11.50 -12.33 -19.88
C ALA A 382 -10.34 -11.42 -19.41
N ILE A 383 -10.65 -10.23 -18.86
CA ILE A 383 -9.64 -9.33 -18.31
C ILE A 383 -8.89 -10.01 -17.15
N GLN A 384 -9.61 -10.62 -16.22
CA GLN A 384 -9.04 -11.34 -15.08
C GLN A 384 -8.04 -12.42 -15.51
N SER A 385 -8.39 -13.19 -16.54
CA SER A 385 -7.56 -14.28 -17.06
C SER A 385 -6.26 -13.80 -17.72
N SER A 386 -6.24 -12.54 -18.17
CA SER A 386 -5.08 -11.91 -18.81
C SER A 386 -4.12 -11.24 -17.83
N VAL A 387 -4.51 -11.09 -16.55
CA VAL A 387 -3.64 -10.46 -15.55
C VAL A 387 -2.47 -11.39 -15.27
N GLU A 388 -1.24 -10.85 -15.32
CA GLU A 388 -0.01 -11.53 -14.95
C GLU A 388 0.91 -10.60 -14.16
N ALA A 389 1.37 -11.04 -12.98
CA ALA A 389 2.40 -10.31 -12.24
C ALA A 389 3.74 -10.36 -12.98
N LYS A 390 4.46 -9.23 -13.04
CA LYS A 390 5.84 -9.24 -13.55
C LYS A 390 6.77 -9.91 -12.51
N PRO A 391 7.77 -10.67 -12.97
CA PRO A 391 8.69 -11.40 -12.10
C PRO A 391 9.59 -10.51 -11.26
#